data_AF-A0A7Y6JWP2-F1
#
_entry.id   AF-A0A7Y6JWP2-F1
#
_cell.length_a   1.000
_cell.length_b   1.000
_cell.length_c   1.000
_cell.angle_alpha   90.00
_cell.angle_beta   90.00
_cell.angle_gamma   90.00
#
_symmetry.space_group_name_H-M   'P 1'
#
loop_
_entity.id
_entity.type
_entity.pdbx_description
1 polymer ?
#
loop_
_entity_poly.entity_id
_entity_poly.type
_entity_poly.pdbx_seq_one_letter_code
_entity_poly.pdbx_strand_id
1 'polypeptide(L)'
;MHAHEIGANFDCRAGPHTFIEQLVEGKEIDPRPMKVSDNAVNVYRVKPNQNFTAFGFRVRAVFGYAHNDDMFIQRRGGAEVPHQVYGVVVMAGKDTVNNRISEAGSPATVREVMPLVMSAVVCEK
;
A
#
# COMPACT_ATOMS: atom_id res chain seq x y z
N MET A 1 15.87 16.28 8.05
CA MET A 1 15.11 15.01 7.95
C MET A 1 14.95 14.68 6.48
N HIS A 2 15.45 13.54 6.01
CA HIS A 2 15.29 13.10 4.62
C HIS A 2 13.98 12.32 4.45
N ALA A 3 13.31 12.50 3.31
CA ALA A 3 12.19 11.65 2.93
C ALA A 3 12.73 10.27 2.52
N HIS A 4 12.04 9.21 2.90
CA HIS A 4 12.40 7.84 2.56
C HIS A 4 11.32 7.26 1.64
N GLU A 5 11.71 6.91 0.42
CA GLU A 5 10.76 6.30 -0.51
C GLU A 5 10.47 4.87 -0.07
N ILE A 6 9.18 4.53 0.01
CA ILE A 6 8.75 3.21 0.43
C ILE A 6 9.20 2.17 -0.59
N GLY A 7 9.88 1.11 -0.10
CA GLY A 7 10.22 -0.14 -0.82
C GLY A 7 10.56 -0.05 -2.31
N ALA A 8 11.76 -0.50 -2.71
CA ALA A 8 12.18 -0.56 -4.13
C ALA A 8 11.19 -1.30 -5.07
N ASN A 9 10.32 -2.13 -4.50
CA ASN A 9 9.32 -2.95 -5.18
C ASN A 9 7.93 -2.28 -5.37
N PHE A 10 7.80 -0.98 -5.08
CA PHE A 10 6.56 -0.24 -5.33
C PHE A 10 6.38 0.19 -6.80
N ASP A 11 6.75 -0.70 -7.71
CA ASP A 11 6.67 -0.56 -9.17
C ASP A 11 5.66 -1.56 -9.80
N CYS A 12 4.85 -2.21 -8.95
CA CYS A 12 3.90 -3.26 -9.29
C CYS A 12 4.51 -4.55 -9.89
N ARG A 13 5.85 -4.72 -9.88
CA ARG A 13 6.49 -5.95 -10.37
C ARG A 13 6.53 -7.05 -9.32
N ALA A 14 6.68 -6.70 -8.04
CA ALA A 14 6.64 -7.65 -6.93
C ALA A 14 5.21 -8.13 -6.62
N GLY A 15 5.07 -9.17 -5.78
CA GLY A 15 3.79 -9.56 -5.20
C GLY A 15 3.55 -8.89 -3.83
N PRO A 16 2.32 -8.94 -3.29
CA PRO A 16 2.01 -8.40 -1.97
C PRO A 16 2.93 -8.95 -0.87
N HIS A 17 3.27 -10.24 -0.93
CA HIS A 17 4.15 -10.90 0.04
C HIS A 17 5.47 -10.16 0.16
N THR A 18 6.24 -10.17 -0.93
CA THR A 18 7.57 -9.56 -1.02
C THR A 18 7.53 -8.07 -0.70
N PHE A 19 6.49 -7.36 -1.13
CA PHE A 19 6.36 -5.93 -0.85
C PHE A 19 6.22 -5.66 0.66
N ILE A 20 5.30 -6.34 1.35
CA ILE A 20 5.07 -6.11 2.78
C ILE A 20 6.23 -6.66 3.61
N GLU A 21 6.79 -7.83 3.25
CA GLU A 21 7.94 -8.43 3.93
C GLU A 21 9.14 -7.47 3.96
N GLN A 22 9.51 -6.88 2.82
CA GLN A 22 10.61 -5.92 2.75
C GLN A 22 10.39 -4.69 3.64
N LEU A 23 9.16 -4.21 3.75
CA LEU A 23 8.84 -3.07 4.62
C LEU A 23 8.89 -3.44 6.10
N VAL A 24 8.53 -4.68 6.44
CA VAL A 24 8.67 -5.21 7.80
C VAL A 24 10.15 -5.39 8.16
N GLU A 25 10.94 -6.01 7.29
CA GLU A 25 12.38 -6.22 7.48
C GLU A 25 13.15 -4.91 7.54
N GLY A 26 12.82 -3.97 6.64
CA GLY A 26 13.32 -2.59 6.61
C GLY A 26 12.82 -1.74 7.79
N LYS A 27 11.96 -2.32 8.65
CA LYS A 27 11.40 -1.66 9.84
C LYS A 27 10.66 -0.37 9.49
N GLU A 28 10.04 -0.30 8.32
CA GLU A 28 9.32 0.86 7.79
C GLU A 28 7.84 0.90 8.25
N ILE A 29 7.26 -0.29 8.45
CA ILE A 29 5.91 -0.48 8.97
C ILE A 29 5.90 -1.33 10.23
N ASP A 30 4.81 -1.25 10.99
CA ASP A 30 4.53 -2.22 12.05
C ASP A 30 4.20 -3.59 11.42
N PRO A 31 4.77 -4.72 11.89
CA PRO A 31 4.53 -6.05 11.32
C PRO A 31 3.10 -6.55 11.54
N ARG A 32 2.40 -5.99 12.53
CA ARG A 32 1.01 -6.31 12.82
C ARG A 32 0.11 -5.30 12.11
N PRO A 33 -0.87 -5.74 11.31
CA PRO A 33 -1.81 -4.81 10.69
C PRO A 33 -2.62 -4.08 11.78
N MET A 34 -2.81 -2.78 11.60
CA MET A 34 -3.66 -1.96 12.47
C MET A 34 -5.15 -2.17 12.18
N LYS A 35 -5.49 -2.66 10.99
CA LYS A 35 -6.87 -2.97 10.58
C LYS A 35 -6.84 -4.08 9.52
N VAL A 36 -7.85 -4.94 9.55
CA VAL A 36 -8.18 -5.86 8.44
C VAL A 36 -9.58 -5.48 7.96
N SER A 37 -9.73 -5.18 6.67
CA SER A 37 -11.02 -4.81 6.07
C SER A 37 -11.92 -6.03 5.82
N ASP A 38 -13.17 -5.78 5.42
CA ASP A 38 -14.19 -6.81 5.18
C ASP A 38 -13.81 -7.77 4.05
N ASN A 39 -13.03 -7.30 3.09
CA ASN A 39 -12.43 -8.09 2.01
C ASN A 39 -11.02 -8.61 2.34
N ALA A 40 -10.69 -8.77 3.63
CA ALA A 40 -9.41 -9.30 4.12
C ALA A 40 -8.14 -8.50 3.77
N VAL A 41 -8.25 -7.26 3.25
CA VAL A 41 -7.09 -6.39 3.05
C VAL A 41 -6.53 -5.97 4.41
N ASN A 42 -5.25 -6.30 4.62
CA ASN A 42 -4.51 -5.99 5.83
C ASN A 42 -3.90 -4.59 5.66
N VAL A 43 -4.15 -3.70 6.61
CA VAL A 43 -3.67 -2.31 6.60
C VAL A 43 -2.66 -2.13 7.73
N TYR A 44 -1.46 -1.71 7.38
CA TYR A 44 -0.31 -1.55 8.24
C TYR A 44 -0.01 -0.07 8.45
N ARG A 45 0.44 0.26 9.66
CA ARG A 45 0.83 1.63 10.02
C ARG A 45 2.28 1.85 9.65
N VAL A 46 2.58 2.98 8.99
CA VAL A 46 3.95 3.47 8.83
C VAL A 46 4.47 4.05 10.13
N LYS A 47 5.77 3.94 10.39
CA LYS A 47 6.33 4.49 11.62
C LYS A 47 6.18 6.01 11.71
N PRO A 48 5.72 6.55 12.85
CA PRO A 48 5.35 7.96 12.98
C PRO A 48 6.51 8.95 12.84
N ASN A 49 7.76 8.50 13.05
CA ASN A 49 8.95 9.35 13.06
C ASN A 49 9.73 9.34 11.74
N GLN A 50 9.22 8.67 10.71
CA GLN A 50 9.84 8.60 9.39
C GLN A 50 8.94 9.26 8.35
N ASN A 51 9.51 10.16 7.56
CA ASN A 51 8.82 10.80 6.44
C ASN A 51 8.84 9.85 5.25
N PHE A 52 8.00 8.81 5.32
CA PHE A 52 7.82 7.89 4.21
C PHE A 52 7.08 8.55 3.07
N THR A 53 7.60 8.39 1.85
CA THR A 53 6.99 8.89 0.63
C THR A 53 6.75 7.77 -0.38
N ALA A 54 5.79 7.99 -1.25
CA ALA A 54 5.55 7.21 -2.45
C ALA A 54 5.15 8.18 -3.56
N PHE A 55 5.86 8.14 -4.68
CA PHE A 55 5.71 9.09 -5.77
C PHE A 55 5.90 10.56 -5.34
N GLY A 56 6.65 10.78 -4.24
CA GLY A 56 6.84 12.10 -3.63
C GLY A 56 5.70 12.56 -2.70
N PHE A 57 4.67 11.74 -2.48
CA PHE A 57 3.59 12.05 -1.54
C PHE A 57 3.80 11.33 -0.21
N ARG A 58 3.44 11.99 0.90
CA ARG A 58 3.56 11.39 2.23
C ARG A 58 2.65 10.17 2.36
N VAL A 59 3.23 9.04 2.75
CA VAL A 59 2.49 7.79 3.02
C VAL A 59 1.86 7.85 4.40
N ARG A 60 0.58 7.48 4.48
CA ARG A 60 -0.19 7.41 5.72
C ARG A 60 -0.35 5.99 6.25
N ALA A 61 -0.47 5.03 5.33
CA ALA A 61 -0.63 3.61 5.61
C ALA A 61 -0.17 2.78 4.40
N VAL A 62 0.15 1.52 4.67
CA VAL A 62 0.46 0.51 3.66
C VAL A 62 -0.60 -0.58 3.75
N PHE A 63 -0.94 -1.24 2.65
CA PHE A 63 -1.88 -2.34 2.68
C PHE A 63 -1.46 -3.48 1.75
N GLY A 64 -1.96 -4.68 2.05
CA GLY A 64 -1.71 -5.86 1.24
C GLY A 64 -2.72 -6.98 1.51
N TYR A 65 -2.88 -7.84 0.52
CA TYR A 65 -3.62 -9.08 0.60
C TYR A 65 -3.11 -10.05 -0.46
N ALA A 66 -2.85 -11.28 -0.05
CA ALA A 66 -2.68 -12.42 -0.94
C ALA A 66 -3.45 -13.63 -0.37
N HIS A 67 -4.09 -14.37 -1.26
CA HIS A 67 -4.83 -15.59 -0.90
C HIS A 67 -3.86 -16.72 -0.55
N ASN A 68 -4.19 -17.51 0.49
CA ASN A 68 -3.35 -18.61 1.00
C ASN A 68 -1.93 -18.19 1.39
N ASP A 69 -1.77 -16.96 1.86
CA ASP A 69 -0.49 -16.43 2.33
C ASP A 69 -0.60 -16.12 3.82
N ASP A 70 0.20 -16.85 4.61
CA ASP A 70 0.16 -16.81 6.07
C ASP A 70 0.65 -15.48 6.66
N MET A 71 1.31 -14.64 5.87
CA MET A 71 1.68 -13.29 6.29
C MET A 71 0.44 -12.38 6.45
N PHE A 72 -0.64 -12.69 5.73
CA PHE A 72 -1.87 -11.91 5.77
C PHE A 72 -2.92 -12.57 6.65
N ILE A 73 -3.56 -11.79 7.52
CA ILE A 73 -4.71 -12.27 8.28
C ILE A 73 -5.86 -12.52 7.29
N GLN A 74 -6.21 -13.79 7.14
CA GLN A 74 -7.31 -14.25 6.30
C GLN A 74 -8.64 -14.13 7.03
N ARG A 75 -9.72 -13.71 6.34
CA ARG A 75 -11.08 -13.78 6.86
C ARG A 75 -11.81 -14.96 6.23
N ARG A 76 -12.34 -15.86 7.06
CA ARG A 76 -13.20 -16.97 6.59
C ARG A 76 -14.58 -16.42 6.22
N GLY A 77 -15.07 -16.73 5.01
CA GLY A 77 -16.45 -16.43 4.59
C GLY A 77 -16.72 -14.99 4.13
N GLY A 78 -15.68 -14.16 3.92
CA GLY A 78 -15.80 -12.90 3.19
C GLY A 78 -15.82 -13.14 1.68
N ALA A 79 -16.31 -12.18 0.89
CA ALA A 79 -16.15 -12.23 -0.56
C ALA A 79 -14.66 -12.35 -0.89
N GLU A 80 -14.26 -13.46 -1.51
CA GLU A 80 -12.89 -13.65 -1.98
C GLU A 80 -12.54 -12.48 -2.90
N VAL A 81 -11.47 -11.74 -2.58
CA VAL A 81 -10.88 -10.82 -3.55
C VAL A 81 -10.18 -11.72 -4.57
N PRO A 82 -10.62 -11.77 -5.84
CA PRO A 82 -10.03 -12.68 -6.83
C PRO A 82 -8.60 -12.29 -7.20
N HIS A 83 -8.20 -11.07 -6.85
CA HIS A 83 -6.90 -10.48 -7.17
C HIS A 83 -6.07 -10.24 -5.92
N GLN A 84 -4.78 -10.48 -6.05
CA GLN A 84 -3.81 -10.10 -5.03
C GLN A 84 -3.60 -8.60 -5.13
N VAL A 85 -3.67 -7.89 -4.00
CA VAL A 85 -3.60 -6.43 -4.00
C VAL A 85 -2.61 -5.94 -2.98
N TYR A 86 -1.90 -4.87 -3.32
CA TYR A 86 -1.05 -4.18 -2.36
C TYR A 86 -0.88 -2.72 -2.75
N GLY A 87 -0.43 -1.92 -1.79
CA GLY A 87 -0.08 -0.55 -2.08
C GLY A 87 -0.05 0.33 -0.86
N VAL A 88 -0.23 1.63 -1.10
CA VAL A 88 -0.07 2.67 -0.09
C VAL A 88 -1.20 3.67 -0.15
N VAL A 89 -1.55 4.23 1.00
CA VAL A 89 -2.41 5.41 1.09
C VAL A 89 -1.53 6.64 1.22
N VAL A 90 -1.67 7.60 0.31
CA VAL A 90 -0.90 8.84 0.29
C VAL A 90 -1.77 10.05 0.61
N MET A 91 -1.13 11.08 1.17
CA MET A 91 -1.73 12.39 1.46
C MET A 91 -1.77 13.28 0.22
N ALA A 92 -2.60 12.90 -0.77
CA ALA A 92 -2.88 13.69 -1.96
C ALA A 92 -4.21 13.29 -2.61
N GLY A 93 -4.84 14.21 -3.31
CA GLY A 93 -6.05 13.98 -4.09
C GLY A 93 -5.81 13.10 -5.32
N LYS A 94 -6.86 12.41 -5.77
CA LYS A 94 -6.78 11.35 -6.80
C LYS A 94 -6.13 11.84 -8.10
N ASP A 95 -6.51 13.02 -8.59
CA ASP A 95 -6.01 13.54 -9.86
C ASP A 95 -4.53 13.89 -9.80
N THR A 96 -4.08 14.49 -8.69
CA THR A 96 -2.65 14.79 -8.47
C THR A 96 -1.82 13.52 -8.43
N VAL A 97 -2.33 12.47 -7.77
CA VAL A 97 -1.66 11.17 -7.71
C VAL A 97 -1.63 10.50 -9.07
N ASN A 98 -2.76 10.49 -9.81
CA ASN A 98 -2.86 9.94 -11.16
C ASN A 98 -1.83 10.55 -12.11
N ASN A 99 -1.72 11.88 -12.12
CA ASN A 99 -0.75 12.57 -12.97
C ASN A 99 0.68 12.10 -12.64
N ARG A 100 1.00 12.00 -11.35
CA ARG A 100 2.35 11.64 -10.90
C ARG A 100 2.71 10.19 -11.19
N ILE A 101 1.79 9.25 -10.99
CA ILE A 101 2.06 7.84 -11.31
C ILE A 101 2.18 7.63 -12.83
N SER A 102 1.43 8.40 -13.63
CA SER A 102 1.51 8.40 -15.10
C SER A 102 2.85 8.96 -15.59
N GLU A 103 3.30 10.09 -15.05
CA GLU A 103 4.65 10.64 -15.31
C GLU A 103 5.77 9.65 -14.98
N ALA A 104 5.58 8.85 -13.92
CA ALA A 104 6.51 7.82 -13.50
C ALA A 104 6.42 6.52 -14.33
N GLY A 105 5.46 6.40 -15.26
CA GLY A 105 5.21 5.19 -16.03
C GLY A 105 4.76 4.00 -15.19
N SER A 106 4.19 4.24 -14.00
CA SER A 106 3.74 3.18 -13.11
C SER A 106 2.42 2.58 -13.60
N PRO A 107 2.27 1.24 -13.59
CA PRO A 107 1.02 0.58 -13.95
C PRO A 107 -0.02 0.56 -12.80
N ALA A 108 0.29 1.19 -11.66
CA ALA A 108 -0.62 1.26 -10.53
C ALA A 108 -1.93 1.98 -10.89
N THR A 109 -2.99 1.69 -10.15
CA THR A 109 -4.26 2.41 -10.22
C THR A 109 -4.44 3.31 -9.01
N VAL A 110 -5.22 4.39 -9.14
CA VAL A 110 -5.52 5.28 -8.01
C VAL A 110 -6.98 5.16 -7.61
N ARG A 111 -7.21 4.86 -6.33
CA ARG A 111 -8.53 4.81 -5.70
C ARG A 111 -8.65 5.93 -4.69
N GLU A 112 -9.81 6.58 -4.64
CA GLU A 112 -10.07 7.62 -3.66
C GLU A 112 -10.35 6.98 -2.29
N VAL A 113 -9.67 7.47 -1.24
CA VAL A 113 -9.89 7.02 0.15
C VAL A 113 -10.66 8.09 0.93
N MET A 114 -10.23 9.35 0.77
CA MET A 114 -10.91 10.51 1.30
C MET A 114 -10.89 11.60 0.23
N PRO A 115 -12.04 12.00 -0.30
CA PRO A 115 -12.11 12.94 -1.42
C PRO A 115 -11.22 14.16 -1.22
N LEU A 116 -10.44 14.48 -2.26
CA LEU A 116 -9.50 15.60 -2.32
C LEU A 116 -8.29 15.56 -1.37
N VAL A 117 -8.23 14.63 -0.42
CA VAL A 117 -7.18 14.64 0.64
C VAL A 117 -6.31 13.39 0.64
N MET A 118 -6.90 12.20 0.46
CA MET A 118 -6.16 10.94 0.48
C MET A 118 -6.59 9.99 -0.62
N SER A 119 -5.60 9.35 -1.22
CA SER A 119 -5.79 8.38 -2.28
C SER A 119 -4.94 7.14 -2.01
N ALA A 120 -5.44 5.98 -2.41
CA ALA A 120 -4.67 4.75 -2.45
C ALA A 120 -4.05 4.59 -3.84
N VAL A 121 -2.75 4.29 -3.88
CA VAL A 121 -2.06 3.80 -5.06
C VAL A 121 -2.00 2.29 -4.95
N VAL A 122 -2.60 1.59 -5.91
CA VAL A 122 -2.93 0.17 -5.83
C VAL A 122 -2.24 -0.57 -6.97
N CYS A 123 -1.45 -1.58 -6.62
CA CYS A 123 -1.00 -2.62 -7.53
C CYS A 123 -1.92 -3.84 -7.38
N GLU A 124 -2.47 -4.32 -8.48
CA GLU A 124 -3.35 -5.50 -8.54
C GLU A 124 -2.65 -6.56 -9.41
N LYS A 125 -2.73 -7.84 -9.01
CA LYS A 125 -2.23 -9.01 -9.74
C LYS A 125 -3.26 -10.12 -9.83
#